data_AF-A0A946LWL4-F1
#
_entry.id   AF-A0A946LWL4-F1
#
_cell.length_a   1.000
_cell.length_b   1.000
_cell.length_c   1.000
_cell.angle_alpha   90.00
_cell.angle_beta   90.00
_cell.angle_gamma   90.00
#
_symmetry.space_group_name_H-M   'P 1'
#
loop_
_entity.id
_entity.type
_entity.pdbx_description
1 polymer ?
#
loop_
_entity_poly.entity_id
_entity_poly.type
_entity_poly.pdbx_seq_one_letter_code
_entity_poly.pdbx_strand_id
1 'polypeptide(L)'
;MNKKYFLNRLLIIGLATVLASCVSPDSNRQSAVSEGREVTLLFTNDFESAFDPIPAYWNPEVEYLGGIAHLATLVDNLREQEKVVFLFDAGDIFTGVLSKKTEGIVPMEMMITMDYDAMVIGNHEFEYGWQSFAKMKDRLPFPVLGANLFYADSGMPYAQAYSIVERHGVRIGVVGVMGQDAGTAIIPSHIRGVDVRDPIESIRPYVELLKPQVDLIVVLTHQGKTAPMQTDDEAHPEIQRGIDAEIKLAGAVTGIDVIFSGHADSGTESPYVHPTTGTLIMQTYGQGTRLGFLQLQLAETKKHSQVIAHEGKLIPVVSNDLPPHPVVAQKLAKYKAQFPELQEILCFSEERVSRLYNEESDLGNLYADIIRAEVSAEIGFMPSGALRKDLPQGDVPLMDVIDSFPFTDLVAELEMTGEQILAVLEQSLTLERGMLQVSGLRVGYDLSRPVGNRVMSVQVNEVDLKLEQLYRVSTVEIMAQGGDLFTTFRKATRIERPDIRFSEVLAKRLREMRTLVIPKRGRLLPYS
;
A
#
# COMPACT_ATOMS: atom_id res chain seq x y z
N MET A 1 66.54 31.46 71.57
CA MET A 1 66.37 32.91 71.31
C MET A 1 64.94 33.31 71.62
N ASN A 2 64.78 34.22 72.60
CA ASN A 2 63.68 35.16 72.89
C ASN A 2 62.22 34.80 72.52
N LYS A 3 61.31 34.66 73.51
CA LYS A 3 60.56 35.75 74.20
C LYS A 3 59.70 36.55 73.20
N LYS A 4 58.37 36.75 73.30
CA LYS A 4 57.47 36.97 74.46
C LYS A 4 56.07 37.37 73.94
N TYR A 5 55.01 36.92 74.65
CA TYR A 5 53.72 37.58 74.99
C TYR A 5 52.78 38.18 73.89
N PHE A 6 51.50 38.55 74.08
CA PHE A 6 50.62 38.92 75.21
C PHE A 6 49.16 38.85 74.68
N LEU A 7 48.25 38.06 75.27
CA LEU A 7 47.13 38.42 76.17
C LEU A 7 45.92 39.23 75.61
N ASN A 8 44.73 38.71 75.95
CA ASN A 8 43.37 39.27 75.91
C ASN A 8 43.21 40.78 76.21
N ARG A 9 42.26 41.42 75.53
CA ARG A 9 41.41 42.51 76.08
C ARG A 9 39.98 42.47 75.53
N LEU A 10 39.01 42.48 76.46
CA LEU A 10 37.60 42.87 76.29
C LEU A 10 37.46 44.40 76.16
N LEU A 11 36.46 44.88 75.39
CA LEU A 11 35.60 46.06 75.64
C LEU A 11 34.50 46.08 74.53
N ILE A 12 33.23 45.78 74.80
CA ILE A 12 32.09 46.65 75.22
C ILE A 12 31.53 47.60 74.11
N ILE A 13 30.29 47.27 73.72
CA ILE A 13 29.11 48.08 73.33
C ILE A 13 29.15 48.89 72.02
N GLY A 14 28.21 48.54 71.13
CA GLY A 14 27.68 49.39 70.06
C GLY A 14 26.39 48.80 69.50
N LEU A 15 25.25 49.18 70.09
CA LEU A 15 23.90 48.86 69.63
C LEU A 15 23.60 49.71 68.38
N ALA A 16 23.32 49.07 67.23
CA ALA A 16 22.74 49.75 66.08
C ALA A 16 21.71 48.83 65.40
N THR A 17 20.45 49.13 65.67
CA THR A 17 19.24 48.67 64.99
C THR A 17 19.34 48.87 63.48
N VAL A 18 19.17 47.81 62.69
CA VAL A 18 18.86 47.90 61.25
C VAL A 18 17.49 47.29 61.01
N LEU A 19 16.66 48.12 60.39
CA LEU A 19 15.25 47.96 60.09
C LEU A 19 15.00 46.76 59.16
N ALA A 20 13.88 46.10 59.42
CA ALA A 20 13.24 45.15 58.52
C ALA A 20 12.80 45.87 57.23
N SER A 21 13.34 45.44 56.09
CA SER A 21 12.75 45.71 54.79
C SER A 21 12.06 44.44 54.32
N CYS A 22 10.73 44.47 54.30
CA CYS A 22 9.91 43.48 53.62
C CYS A 22 10.26 43.50 52.13
N VAL A 23 11.00 42.49 51.67
CA VAL A 23 11.11 42.17 50.25
C VAL A 23 10.08 41.10 49.97
N SER A 24 9.01 41.48 49.27
CA SER A 24 8.10 40.55 48.62
C SER A 24 8.90 39.65 47.68
N PRO A 25 8.74 38.32 47.71
CA PRO A 25 9.29 37.49 46.65
C PRO A 25 8.44 37.74 45.40
N ASP A 26 8.96 38.56 44.50
CA ASP A 26 8.46 38.63 43.14
C ASP A 26 8.48 37.23 42.54
N SER A 27 7.32 36.83 42.05
CA SER A 27 7.02 35.56 41.46
C SER A 27 7.83 35.34 40.20
N ASN A 28 9.03 34.76 40.34
CA ASN A 28 9.72 34.15 39.21
C ASN A 28 9.11 32.76 38.97
N ARG A 29 7.86 32.73 38.51
CA ARG A 29 7.35 31.59 37.74
C ARG A 29 8.04 31.69 36.38
N GLN A 30 9.26 31.15 36.30
CA GLN A 30 9.68 30.52 35.06
C GLN A 30 8.58 29.49 34.75
N SER A 31 7.77 29.80 33.74
CA SER A 31 6.97 28.78 33.08
C SER A 31 7.98 27.75 32.60
N ALA A 32 8.13 26.66 33.35
CA ALA A 32 8.70 25.45 32.80
C ALA A 32 7.88 25.17 31.55
N VAL A 33 8.47 25.40 30.38
CA VAL A 33 7.99 24.77 29.16
C VAL A 33 8.07 23.29 29.52
N SER A 34 6.93 22.65 29.72
CA SER A 34 6.88 21.22 30.00
C SER A 34 7.70 20.55 28.89
N GLU A 35 8.73 19.78 29.26
CA GLU A 35 9.39 18.91 28.29
C GLU A 35 8.29 18.10 27.60
N GLY A 36 8.16 18.26 26.28
CA GLY A 36 7.09 17.64 25.51
C GLY A 36 7.13 16.13 25.65
N ARG A 37 5.97 15.48 25.51
CA ARG A 37 5.90 14.02 25.51
C ARG A 37 6.19 13.51 24.10
N GLU A 38 7.20 12.67 23.98
CA GLU A 38 7.58 12.02 22.72
C GLU A 38 6.68 10.82 22.44
N VAL A 39 6.15 10.72 21.22
CA VAL A 39 5.30 9.62 20.75
C VAL A 39 5.74 9.23 19.35
N THR A 40 5.96 7.94 19.13
CA THR A 40 6.38 7.39 17.85
C THR A 40 5.23 6.59 17.24
N LEU A 41 4.88 6.96 16.01
CA LEU A 41 3.86 6.31 15.21
C LEU A 41 4.56 5.58 14.08
N LEU A 42 4.50 4.26 14.11
CA LEU A 42 4.92 3.39 13.02
C LEU A 42 3.72 3.09 12.14
N PHE A 43 3.91 2.96 10.84
CA PHE A 43 2.83 2.58 9.95
C PHE A 43 3.28 1.80 8.72
N THR A 44 2.36 0.97 8.23
CA THR A 44 2.43 0.29 6.94
C THR A 44 1.16 0.58 6.13
N ASN A 45 1.19 0.26 4.85
CA ASN A 45 0.05 0.22 3.95
C ASN A 45 0.36 -0.77 2.83
N ASP A 46 -0.66 -1.28 2.15
CA ASP A 46 -0.54 -2.05 0.90
C ASP A 46 0.49 -3.16 1.01
N PHE A 47 0.49 -3.88 2.15
CA PHE A 47 1.44 -4.98 2.36
C PHE A 47 1.26 -6.08 1.31
N GLU A 48 0.04 -6.23 0.78
CA GLU A 48 -0.31 -7.12 -0.33
C GLU A 48 0.20 -8.56 -0.15
N SER A 49 0.26 -9.03 1.09
CA SER A 49 0.76 -10.37 1.43
C SER A 49 2.17 -10.67 0.89
N ALA A 50 3.01 -9.65 0.72
CA ALA A 50 4.43 -9.76 0.34
C ALA A 50 5.29 -10.33 1.48
N PHE A 51 5.05 -11.60 1.84
CA PHE A 51 5.63 -12.21 3.04
C PHE A 51 7.14 -12.43 2.97
N ASP A 52 7.67 -12.69 1.79
CA ASP A 52 9.09 -12.97 1.56
C ASP A 52 9.84 -11.71 1.11
N PRO A 53 11.16 -11.62 1.38
CA PRO A 53 11.97 -10.53 0.85
C PRO A 53 11.92 -10.43 -0.67
N ILE A 54 11.89 -9.20 -1.18
CA ILE A 54 11.85 -8.85 -2.60
C ILE A 54 13.25 -8.42 -3.03
N PRO A 55 13.82 -8.97 -4.11
CA PRO A 55 15.10 -8.49 -4.61
C PRO A 55 15.02 -7.02 -5.03
N ALA A 56 15.96 -6.19 -4.56
CA ALA A 56 15.97 -4.76 -4.84
C ALA A 56 16.75 -4.46 -6.14
N TYR A 57 16.19 -4.88 -7.29
CA TYR A 57 16.86 -4.85 -8.59
C TYR A 57 17.38 -3.47 -9.05
N TRP A 58 16.88 -2.38 -8.47
CA TRP A 58 17.25 -1.00 -8.77
C TRP A 58 18.32 -0.44 -7.83
N ASN A 59 18.69 -1.17 -6.77
CA ASN A 59 19.64 -0.74 -5.76
C ASN A 59 20.85 -1.69 -5.68
N PRO A 60 22.06 -1.28 -6.08
CA PRO A 60 23.23 -2.15 -6.05
C PRO A 60 23.79 -2.40 -4.64
N GLU A 61 23.37 -1.61 -3.64
CA GLU A 61 23.84 -1.72 -2.25
C GLU A 61 22.93 -2.60 -1.39
N VAL A 62 21.71 -2.88 -1.86
CA VAL A 62 20.70 -3.67 -1.14
C VAL A 62 20.31 -4.86 -2.00
N GLU A 63 20.50 -6.08 -1.50
CA GLU A 63 20.11 -7.27 -2.28
C GLU A 63 18.60 -7.53 -2.15
N TYR A 64 18.06 -7.42 -0.93
CA TYR A 64 16.65 -7.68 -0.63
C TYR A 64 16.03 -6.62 0.28
N LEU A 65 14.78 -6.28 -0.01
CA LEU A 65 13.91 -5.42 0.78
C LEU A 65 12.68 -6.18 1.28
N GLY A 66 12.12 -5.72 2.40
CA GLY A 66 10.85 -6.20 2.92
C GLY A 66 10.92 -7.59 3.57
N GLY A 67 9.83 -8.35 3.40
CA GLY A 67 9.60 -9.61 4.10
C GLY A 67 9.08 -9.40 5.53
N ILE A 68 7.91 -9.97 5.83
CA ILE A 68 7.17 -9.68 7.06
C ILE A 68 7.94 -10.04 8.34
N ALA A 69 8.76 -11.09 8.29
CA ALA A 69 9.58 -11.47 9.43
C ALA A 69 10.69 -10.45 9.71
N HIS A 70 11.27 -9.83 8.69
CA HIS A 70 12.31 -8.81 8.84
C HIS A 70 11.70 -7.48 9.28
N LEU A 71 10.54 -7.12 8.72
CA LEU A 71 9.73 -5.99 9.15
C LEU A 71 9.35 -6.11 10.64
N ALA A 72 8.93 -7.29 11.10
CA ALA A 72 8.61 -7.53 12.50
C ALA A 72 9.82 -7.30 13.42
N THR A 73 11.01 -7.77 13.03
CA THR A 73 12.25 -7.48 13.77
C THR A 73 12.53 -5.98 13.83
N LEU A 74 12.35 -5.25 12.73
CA LEU A 74 12.55 -3.80 12.71
C LEU A 74 11.57 -3.08 13.65
N VAL A 75 10.29 -3.47 13.65
CA VAL A 75 9.28 -2.94 14.55
C VAL A 75 9.67 -3.18 16.02
N ASP A 76 10.11 -4.38 16.37
CA ASP A 76 10.51 -4.70 17.75
C ASP A 76 11.76 -3.92 18.18
N ASN A 77 12.76 -3.79 17.30
CA ASN A 77 13.93 -2.95 17.56
C ASN A 77 13.55 -1.50 17.86
N LEU A 78 12.58 -0.94 17.13
CA LEU A 78 12.09 0.42 17.36
C LEU A 78 11.29 0.53 18.66
N ARG A 79 10.49 -0.49 19.01
CA ARG A 79 9.79 -0.57 20.30
C ARG A 79 10.74 -0.63 21.50
N GLU A 80 11.95 -1.15 21.33
CA GLU A 80 12.99 -1.15 22.36
C GLU A 80 13.71 0.21 22.48
N GLN A 81 13.83 0.95 21.38
CA GLN A 81 14.55 2.22 21.31
C GLN A 81 13.69 3.42 21.71
N GLU A 82 12.39 3.36 21.40
CA GLU A 82 11.44 4.46 21.53
C GLU A 82 10.54 4.29 22.77
N LYS A 83 10.08 5.39 23.37
CA LYS A 83 9.38 5.35 24.67
C LYS A 83 7.91 4.95 24.56
N VAL A 84 7.20 5.51 23.57
CA VAL A 84 5.76 5.28 23.36
C VAL A 84 5.56 5.03 21.88
N VAL A 85 5.31 3.77 21.51
CA VAL A 85 5.22 3.35 20.10
C VAL A 85 3.85 2.79 19.79
N PHE A 86 3.23 3.27 18.72
CA PHE A 86 2.05 2.66 18.10
C PHE A 86 2.40 2.15 16.71
N LEU A 87 1.71 1.12 16.23
CA LEU A 87 1.83 0.56 14.89
C LEU A 87 0.46 0.51 14.21
N PHE A 88 0.31 1.19 13.08
CA PHE A 88 -0.93 1.24 12.32
C PHE A 88 -0.78 0.66 10.91
N ASP A 89 -1.89 0.26 10.30
CA ASP A 89 -1.93 -0.15 8.91
C ASP A 89 -3.01 0.58 8.11
N ALA A 90 -2.65 1.08 6.93
CA ALA A 90 -3.56 1.82 6.06
C ALA A 90 -4.33 0.93 5.05
N GLY A 91 -4.46 -0.38 5.29
CA GLY A 91 -5.27 -1.29 4.49
C GLY A 91 -4.51 -1.97 3.35
N ASP A 92 -5.20 -2.87 2.64
CA ASP A 92 -4.66 -3.74 1.58
C ASP A 92 -3.53 -4.67 2.09
N ILE A 93 -3.83 -5.42 3.16
CA ILE A 93 -2.95 -6.48 3.64
C ILE A 93 -3.08 -7.75 2.77
N PHE A 94 -4.24 -7.93 2.12
CA PHE A 94 -4.41 -8.87 1.00
C PHE A 94 -3.85 -8.19 -0.27
N THR A 95 -3.35 -8.88 -1.28
CA THR A 95 -3.72 -10.21 -1.80
C THR A 95 -2.48 -11.02 -2.20
N GLY A 96 -2.51 -12.32 -1.94
CA GLY A 96 -1.52 -13.27 -2.43
C GLY A 96 -2.05 -14.71 -2.32
N VAL A 97 -1.37 -15.69 -2.91
CA VAL A 97 -1.85 -17.08 -2.98
C VAL A 97 -2.05 -17.68 -1.59
N LEU A 98 -1.15 -17.40 -0.65
CA LEU A 98 -1.24 -17.92 0.71
C LEU A 98 -2.36 -17.23 1.50
N SER A 99 -2.56 -15.93 1.30
CA SER A 99 -3.72 -15.21 1.83
C SER A 99 -5.01 -15.83 1.29
N LYS A 100 -5.09 -16.06 -0.03
CA LYS A 100 -6.27 -16.63 -0.69
C LYS A 100 -6.60 -18.05 -0.25
N LYS A 101 -5.60 -18.92 -0.16
CA LYS A 101 -5.76 -20.31 0.32
C LYS A 101 -6.24 -20.38 1.77
N THR A 102 -6.01 -19.33 2.54
CA THR A 102 -6.41 -19.23 3.95
C THR A 102 -7.53 -18.23 4.18
N GLU A 103 -8.18 -17.72 3.13
CA GLU A 103 -9.23 -16.70 3.18
C GLU A 103 -8.84 -15.49 4.07
N GLY A 104 -7.57 -15.08 4.00
CA GLY A 104 -7.04 -13.92 4.72
C GLY A 104 -6.48 -14.21 6.12
N ILE A 105 -6.54 -15.45 6.61
CA ILE A 105 -6.11 -15.78 7.98
C ILE A 105 -4.61 -15.51 8.17
N VAL A 106 -3.76 -15.89 7.20
CA VAL A 106 -2.29 -15.72 7.33
C VAL A 106 -1.88 -14.27 7.55
N PRO A 107 -2.19 -13.31 6.66
CA PRO A 107 -1.76 -11.92 6.86
C PRO A 107 -2.31 -11.33 8.16
N MET A 108 -3.56 -11.64 8.52
CA MET A 108 -4.14 -11.19 9.78
C MET A 108 -3.42 -11.78 11.00
N GLU A 109 -3.03 -13.06 10.96
CA GLU A 109 -2.22 -13.63 12.04
C GLU A 109 -0.83 -12.98 12.14
N MET A 110 -0.23 -12.55 11.03
CA MET A 110 1.03 -11.81 11.09
C MET A 110 0.84 -10.46 11.79
N MET A 111 -0.24 -9.72 11.47
CA MET A 111 -0.56 -8.46 12.15
C MET A 111 -0.81 -8.66 13.65
N ILE A 112 -1.52 -9.72 14.04
CA ILE A 112 -1.70 -10.09 15.46
C ILE A 112 -0.35 -10.34 16.13
N THR A 113 0.55 -11.06 15.44
CA THR A 113 1.87 -11.42 15.99
C THR A 113 2.76 -10.19 16.14
N MET A 114 2.59 -9.19 15.27
CA MET A 114 3.31 -7.93 15.29
C MET A 114 2.67 -6.87 16.21
N ASP A 115 1.58 -7.19 16.91
CA ASP A 115 0.89 -6.29 17.85
C ASP A 115 0.49 -4.95 17.20
N TYR A 116 -0.17 -4.99 16.04
CA TYR A 116 -0.75 -3.79 15.42
C TYR A 116 -1.82 -3.17 16.32
N ASP A 117 -1.82 -1.84 16.42
CA ASP A 117 -2.74 -1.08 17.28
C ASP A 117 -4.07 -0.78 16.58
N ALA A 118 -4.10 -0.64 15.24
CA ALA A 118 -5.32 -0.55 14.43
C ALA A 118 -5.02 -0.70 12.93
N MET A 119 -6.05 -1.06 12.15
CA MET A 119 -6.00 -1.00 10.68
C MET A 119 -7.27 -0.36 10.10
N VAL A 120 -7.18 0.24 8.92
CA VAL A 120 -8.35 0.55 8.08
C VAL A 120 -8.57 -0.56 7.05
N ILE A 121 -9.83 -0.71 6.62
CA ILE A 121 -10.20 -1.61 5.52
C ILE A 121 -9.89 -0.94 4.18
N GLY A 122 -9.05 -1.58 3.37
CA GLY A 122 -8.82 -1.25 1.96
C GLY A 122 -9.67 -2.08 1.00
N ASN A 123 -9.45 -1.90 -0.31
CA ASN A 123 -10.20 -2.61 -1.33
C ASN A 123 -9.89 -4.11 -1.36
N HIS A 124 -8.64 -4.51 -1.14
CA HIS A 124 -8.22 -5.91 -1.21
C HIS A 124 -8.72 -6.74 -0.03
N GLU A 125 -9.14 -6.16 1.09
CA GLU A 125 -9.84 -6.91 2.15
C GLU A 125 -11.17 -7.53 1.65
N PHE A 126 -11.72 -7.04 0.54
CA PHE A 126 -12.89 -7.60 -0.13
C PHE A 126 -12.56 -8.63 -1.22
N GLU A 127 -11.29 -8.98 -1.46
CA GLU A 127 -10.87 -9.92 -2.51
C GLU A 127 -11.59 -11.27 -2.43
N TYR A 128 -11.94 -11.72 -1.22
CA TYR A 128 -12.63 -13.00 -0.99
C TYR A 128 -14.13 -12.85 -0.71
N GLY A 129 -14.67 -11.66 -1.00
CA GLY A 129 -16.06 -11.27 -0.76
C GLY A 129 -16.31 -10.69 0.63
N TRP A 130 -17.20 -9.70 0.70
CA TRP A 130 -17.57 -9.01 1.94
C TRP A 130 -18.05 -9.95 3.05
N GLN A 131 -18.76 -11.05 2.71
CA GLN A 131 -19.20 -12.00 3.74
C GLN A 131 -18.04 -12.74 4.40
N SER A 132 -16.97 -13.02 3.65
CA SER A 132 -15.80 -13.73 4.15
C SER A 132 -15.06 -12.86 5.17
N PHE A 133 -14.82 -11.60 4.81
CA PHE A 133 -14.15 -10.66 5.70
C PHE A 133 -15.00 -10.31 6.94
N ALA A 134 -16.32 -10.20 6.79
CA ALA A 134 -17.24 -9.98 7.92
C ALA A 134 -17.15 -11.06 9.01
N LYS A 135 -16.81 -12.31 8.66
CA LYS A 135 -16.64 -13.41 9.63
C LYS A 135 -15.36 -13.29 10.47
N MET A 136 -14.39 -12.50 10.01
CA MET A 136 -13.05 -12.41 10.60
C MET A 136 -12.81 -11.08 11.32
N LYS A 137 -13.16 -9.96 10.70
CA LYS A 137 -12.78 -8.61 11.16
C LYS A 137 -13.15 -8.32 12.62
N ASP A 138 -14.29 -8.84 13.09
CA ASP A 138 -14.81 -8.58 14.46
C ASP A 138 -14.18 -9.51 15.52
N ARG A 139 -13.29 -10.42 15.12
CA ARG A 139 -12.61 -11.39 15.99
C ARG A 139 -11.12 -11.08 16.16
N LEU A 140 -10.63 -10.04 15.50
CA LEU A 140 -9.25 -9.60 15.62
C LEU A 140 -9.04 -8.88 16.96
N PRO A 141 -7.86 -9.03 17.60
CA PRO A 141 -7.57 -8.44 18.91
C PRO A 141 -7.28 -6.93 18.83
N PHE A 142 -7.24 -6.36 17.63
CA PHE A 142 -7.07 -4.94 17.37
C PHE A 142 -8.24 -4.39 16.53
N PRO A 143 -8.50 -3.08 16.60
CA PRO A 143 -9.56 -2.44 15.82
C PRO A 143 -9.33 -2.51 14.31
N VAL A 144 -10.31 -3.04 13.58
CA VAL A 144 -10.46 -2.87 12.13
C VAL A 144 -11.50 -1.80 11.86
N LEU A 145 -11.12 -0.75 11.14
CA LEU A 145 -11.86 0.51 11.02
C LEU A 145 -12.41 0.74 9.62
N GLY A 146 -13.60 1.34 9.53
CA GLY A 146 -14.25 1.70 8.26
C GLY A 146 -15.49 2.58 8.48
N ALA A 147 -15.27 3.86 8.77
CA ALA A 147 -16.31 4.83 9.14
C ALA A 147 -17.37 5.07 8.05
N ASN A 148 -17.01 4.81 6.79
CA ASN A 148 -17.87 5.04 5.64
C ASN A 148 -18.40 3.74 5.00
N LEU A 149 -18.20 2.60 5.64
CA LEU A 149 -18.63 1.28 5.13
C LEU A 149 -19.91 0.84 5.84
N PHE A 150 -20.95 0.52 5.08
CA PHE A 150 -22.26 0.16 5.62
C PHE A 150 -22.85 -1.05 4.91
N TYR A 151 -23.51 -1.96 5.62
CA TYR A 151 -24.29 -3.01 4.97
C TYR A 151 -25.41 -2.39 4.13
N ALA A 152 -25.47 -2.72 2.85
CA ALA A 152 -26.35 -2.07 1.88
C ALA A 152 -27.85 -2.34 2.14
N ASP A 153 -28.17 -3.49 2.77
CA ASP A 153 -29.54 -3.91 3.04
C ASP A 153 -30.19 -3.19 4.24
N SER A 154 -29.38 -2.85 5.24
CA SER A 154 -29.81 -2.38 6.55
C SER A 154 -29.34 -0.96 6.85
N GLY A 155 -28.32 -0.49 6.14
CA GLY A 155 -27.65 0.79 6.42
C GLY A 155 -26.86 0.79 7.73
N MET A 156 -26.67 -0.38 8.37
CA MET A 156 -25.90 -0.55 9.59
C MET A 156 -24.38 -0.47 9.29
N PRO A 157 -23.55 0.04 10.20
CA PRO A 157 -22.09 0.06 10.01
C PRO A 157 -21.55 -1.35 9.71
N TYR A 158 -20.73 -1.46 8.67
CA TYR A 158 -20.04 -2.69 8.32
C TYR A 158 -18.91 -2.96 9.30
N ALA A 159 -18.14 -1.93 9.64
CA ALA A 159 -17.06 -1.96 10.63
C ALA A 159 -17.24 -0.83 11.65
N GLN A 160 -16.46 -0.85 12.73
CA GLN A 160 -16.43 0.28 13.64
C GLN A 160 -15.81 1.49 12.95
N ALA A 161 -16.31 2.70 13.24
CA ALA A 161 -15.82 3.90 12.56
C ALA A 161 -14.46 4.38 13.10
N TYR A 162 -14.26 4.23 14.41
CA TYR A 162 -13.09 4.71 15.13
C TYR A 162 -12.80 3.82 16.34
N SER A 163 -11.62 4.01 16.93
CA SER A 163 -11.25 3.49 18.25
C SER A 163 -10.39 4.51 18.99
N ILE A 164 -10.25 4.35 20.31
CA ILE A 164 -9.23 5.05 21.11
C ILE A 164 -8.23 3.99 21.57
N VAL A 165 -6.97 4.13 21.14
CA VAL A 165 -5.87 3.29 21.62
C VAL A 165 -5.05 4.06 22.65
N GLU A 166 -4.57 3.39 23.68
CA GLU A 166 -3.84 4.03 24.77
C GLU A 166 -2.57 3.27 25.12
N ARG A 167 -1.45 4.00 25.24
CA ARG A 167 -0.17 3.44 25.66
C ARG A 167 0.57 4.47 26.53
N HIS A 168 1.03 4.05 27.70
CA HIS A 168 1.72 4.93 28.67
C HIS A 168 1.00 6.26 28.95
N GLY A 169 -0.35 6.23 29.00
CA GLY A 169 -1.18 7.41 29.24
C GLY A 169 -1.28 8.40 28.08
N VAL A 170 -0.82 8.02 26.88
CA VAL A 170 -1.10 8.72 25.62
C VAL A 170 -2.30 8.05 24.95
N ARG A 171 -3.36 8.81 24.68
CA ARG A 171 -4.58 8.34 24.01
C ARG A 171 -4.61 8.87 22.59
N ILE A 172 -4.71 7.98 21.62
CA ILE A 172 -4.85 8.31 20.20
C ILE A 172 -6.25 7.90 19.74
N GLY A 173 -7.01 8.87 19.23
CA GLY A 173 -8.25 8.60 18.51
C GLY A 173 -7.90 8.21 17.08
N VAL A 174 -8.26 7.00 16.68
CA VAL A 174 -7.98 6.47 15.34
C VAL A 174 -9.28 6.35 14.57
N VAL A 175 -9.39 6.99 13.40
CA VAL A 175 -10.56 6.89 12.50
C VAL A 175 -10.12 6.25 11.19
N GLY A 176 -10.89 5.31 10.65
CA GLY A 176 -10.56 4.66 9.37
C GLY A 176 -11.56 4.99 8.27
N VAL A 177 -11.10 5.16 7.04
CA VAL A 177 -11.98 5.42 5.88
C VAL A 177 -11.41 4.86 4.57
N MET A 178 -12.29 4.34 3.72
CA MET A 178 -11.93 3.85 2.38
C MET A 178 -12.49 4.77 1.30
N GLY A 179 -11.72 5.12 0.29
CA GLY A 179 -12.16 5.96 -0.82
C GLY A 179 -13.23 5.30 -1.69
N GLN A 180 -14.15 6.10 -2.24
CA GLN A 180 -15.09 5.60 -3.25
C GLN A 180 -14.38 5.24 -4.56
N ASP A 181 -13.29 5.93 -4.84
CA ASP A 181 -12.32 5.65 -5.90
C ASP A 181 -11.63 4.30 -5.69
N ALA A 182 -11.12 4.00 -4.49
CA ALA A 182 -10.59 2.68 -4.16
C ALA A 182 -11.67 1.59 -4.30
N GLY A 183 -12.92 1.90 -3.93
CA GLY A 183 -14.07 1.02 -4.16
C GLY A 183 -14.30 0.62 -5.62
N THR A 184 -13.80 1.41 -6.59
CA THR A 184 -13.89 1.06 -8.02
C THR A 184 -12.91 -0.03 -8.45
N ALA A 185 -11.89 -0.32 -7.64
CA ALA A 185 -10.94 -1.40 -7.86
C ALA A 185 -11.44 -2.76 -7.35
N ILE A 186 -12.61 -2.82 -6.69
CA ILE A 186 -13.16 -4.06 -6.15
C ILE A 186 -14.03 -4.77 -7.19
N ILE A 187 -13.94 -6.10 -7.26
CA ILE A 187 -14.85 -6.93 -8.06
C ILE A 187 -16.30 -6.64 -7.62
N PRO A 188 -17.22 -6.24 -8.52
CA PRO A 188 -18.56 -5.79 -8.12
C PRO A 188 -19.36 -6.81 -7.30
N SER A 189 -19.22 -8.10 -7.60
CA SER A 189 -19.89 -9.17 -6.83
C SER A 189 -19.34 -9.32 -5.41
N HIS A 190 -18.08 -8.94 -5.17
CA HIS A 190 -17.40 -9.07 -3.89
C HIS A 190 -17.74 -7.95 -2.91
N ILE A 191 -18.20 -6.80 -3.41
CA ILE A 191 -18.60 -5.66 -2.57
C ILE A 191 -20.11 -5.39 -2.55
N ARG A 192 -20.92 -6.08 -3.36
CA ARG A 192 -22.37 -5.80 -3.55
C ARG A 192 -23.23 -5.64 -2.29
N GLY A 193 -22.80 -6.15 -1.13
CA GLY A 193 -23.52 -6.05 0.14
C GLY A 193 -23.04 -4.93 1.05
N VAL A 194 -22.07 -4.12 0.62
CA VAL A 194 -21.46 -3.04 1.39
C VAL A 194 -21.42 -1.76 0.54
N ASP A 195 -22.04 -0.70 1.06
CA ASP A 195 -21.98 0.63 0.49
C ASP A 195 -20.74 1.38 0.98
N VAL A 196 -20.05 2.03 0.06
CA VAL A 196 -18.93 2.95 0.33
C VAL A 196 -19.44 4.39 0.23
N ARG A 197 -19.63 5.05 1.37
CA ARG A 197 -20.13 6.44 1.45
C ARG A 197 -18.98 7.45 1.31
N ASP A 198 -19.32 8.72 1.15
CA ASP A 198 -18.33 9.79 1.03
C ASP A 198 -17.38 9.81 2.26
N PRO A 199 -16.05 9.75 2.05
CA PRO A 199 -15.08 9.72 3.14
C PRO A 199 -15.15 10.94 4.06
N ILE A 200 -15.21 12.14 3.50
CA ILE A 200 -15.12 13.42 4.23
C ILE A 200 -16.33 13.58 5.15
N GLU A 201 -17.54 13.35 4.61
CA GLU A 201 -18.78 13.45 5.39
C GLU A 201 -18.86 12.37 6.48
N SER A 202 -18.28 11.20 6.23
CA SER A 202 -18.33 10.08 7.17
C SER A 202 -17.41 10.26 8.38
N ILE A 203 -16.23 10.90 8.22
CA ILE A 203 -15.26 11.02 9.33
C ILE A 203 -15.44 12.29 10.16
N ARG A 204 -15.98 13.38 9.58
CA ARG A 204 -16.07 14.69 10.26
C ARG A 204 -16.71 14.61 11.66
N PRO A 205 -17.85 13.91 11.87
CA PRO A 205 -18.46 13.79 13.19
C PRO A 205 -17.58 13.07 14.22
N TYR A 206 -16.78 12.10 13.78
CA TYR A 206 -15.92 11.31 14.68
C TYR A 206 -14.67 12.08 15.08
N VAL A 207 -14.10 12.88 14.18
CA VAL A 207 -12.99 13.81 14.52
C VAL A 207 -13.45 14.81 15.58
N GLU A 208 -14.63 15.42 15.40
CA GLU A 208 -15.20 16.35 16.38
C GLU A 208 -15.50 15.68 17.73
N LEU A 209 -16.03 14.46 17.71
CA LEU A 209 -16.33 13.66 18.90
C LEU A 209 -15.05 13.30 19.68
N LEU A 210 -13.99 12.89 18.98
CA LEU A 210 -12.77 12.39 19.60
C LEU A 210 -11.87 13.49 20.14
N LYS A 211 -11.83 14.66 19.49
CA LYS A 211 -10.91 15.75 19.82
C LYS A 211 -10.83 16.13 21.30
N PRO A 212 -11.95 16.26 22.06
CA PRO A 212 -11.86 16.58 23.50
C PRO A 212 -11.46 15.39 24.39
N GLN A 213 -11.30 14.19 23.84
CA GLN A 213 -11.11 12.93 24.57
C GLN A 213 -9.73 12.30 24.36
N VAL A 214 -8.91 12.80 23.44
CA VAL A 214 -7.64 12.17 23.03
C VAL A 214 -6.54 13.20 22.89
N ASP A 215 -5.30 12.74 23.01
CA ASP A 215 -4.11 13.57 22.86
C ASP A 215 -3.81 13.84 21.37
N LEU A 216 -4.10 12.87 20.49
CA LEU A 216 -3.88 12.93 19.06
C LEU A 216 -5.04 12.29 18.29
N ILE A 217 -5.35 12.80 17.11
CA ILE A 217 -6.24 12.18 16.12
C ILE A 217 -5.42 11.72 14.92
N VAL A 218 -5.42 10.41 14.70
CA VAL A 218 -4.86 9.75 13.52
C VAL A 218 -6.02 9.30 12.63
N VAL A 219 -5.97 9.62 11.34
CA VAL A 219 -6.89 9.07 10.34
C VAL A 219 -6.13 8.12 9.43
N LEU A 220 -6.60 6.88 9.34
CA LEU A 220 -6.12 5.87 8.42
C LEU A 220 -6.99 5.93 7.16
N THR A 221 -6.39 6.22 6.01
CA THR A 221 -7.09 6.37 4.73
C THR A 221 -6.65 5.30 3.75
N HIS A 222 -7.60 4.75 2.99
CA HIS A 222 -7.29 3.87 1.87
C HIS A 222 -8.02 4.36 0.61
N GLN A 223 -7.41 5.30 -0.12
CA GLN A 223 -8.05 6.05 -1.21
C GLN A 223 -7.00 6.61 -2.17
N GLY A 224 -7.43 7.20 -3.28
CA GLY A 224 -6.58 7.80 -4.29
C GLY A 224 -6.54 7.02 -5.60
N LYS A 225 -5.51 7.26 -6.41
CA LYS A 225 -5.27 6.47 -7.62
C LYS A 225 -4.72 5.10 -7.25
N THR A 226 -5.02 4.09 -8.05
CA THR A 226 -4.39 2.77 -7.89
C THR A 226 -2.88 2.87 -8.13
N ALA A 227 -2.12 2.20 -7.26
CA ALA A 227 -0.67 2.08 -7.35
C ALA A 227 -0.18 1.55 -8.71
N PRO A 228 1.00 1.99 -9.17
CA PRO A 228 1.65 1.44 -10.35
C PRO A 228 2.20 0.05 -10.01
N MET A 229 1.68 -0.98 -10.66
CA MET A 229 2.04 -2.37 -10.39
C MET A 229 3.40 -2.75 -10.97
N GLN A 230 4.45 -2.24 -10.35
CA GLN A 230 5.85 -2.38 -10.74
C GLN A 230 6.72 -2.52 -9.49
N THR A 231 7.73 -3.39 -9.55
CA THR A 231 8.53 -3.77 -8.38
C THR A 231 9.52 -2.69 -7.95
N ASP A 232 9.98 -1.84 -8.86
CA ASP A 232 10.98 -0.78 -8.63
C ASP A 232 10.40 0.63 -8.76
N ASP A 233 9.08 0.78 -8.59
CA ASP A 233 8.34 2.04 -8.79
C ASP A 233 8.88 3.24 -7.99
N GLU A 234 9.43 3.01 -6.79
CA GLU A 234 10.10 4.03 -6.00
C GLU A 234 11.29 4.69 -6.73
N ALA A 235 11.90 3.98 -7.70
CA ALA A 235 13.00 4.48 -8.52
C ALA A 235 12.56 5.17 -9.83
N HIS A 236 11.25 5.24 -10.10
CA HIS A 236 10.68 5.72 -11.38
C HIS A 236 9.67 6.87 -11.15
N PRO A 237 10.15 8.12 -11.01
CA PRO A 237 9.30 9.28 -10.69
C PRO A 237 8.15 9.52 -11.67
N GLU A 238 8.27 9.08 -12.92
CA GLU A 238 7.28 9.26 -13.97
C GLU A 238 6.04 8.37 -13.84
N ILE A 239 6.09 7.30 -13.02
CA ILE A 239 4.94 6.44 -12.77
C ILE A 239 4.32 6.66 -11.38
N GLN A 240 5.03 7.35 -10.48
CA GLN A 240 4.58 7.63 -9.12
C GLN A 240 3.21 8.32 -9.09
N ARG A 241 2.43 8.01 -8.05
CA ARG A 241 1.12 8.61 -7.80
C ARG A 241 1.24 9.72 -6.76
N GLY A 242 0.21 10.57 -6.70
CA GLY A 242 0.12 11.65 -5.72
C GLY A 242 -0.66 11.22 -4.46
N ILE A 243 -0.82 12.17 -3.54
CA ILE A 243 -1.65 12.05 -2.32
C ILE A 243 -2.77 13.11 -2.33
N ASP A 244 -3.31 13.41 -3.52
CA ASP A 244 -4.28 14.50 -3.72
C ASP A 244 -5.59 14.27 -2.93
N ALA A 245 -6.00 13.01 -2.78
CA ALA A 245 -7.20 12.63 -2.03
C ALA A 245 -7.03 12.94 -0.53
N GLU A 246 -5.85 12.67 0.02
CA GLU A 246 -5.48 12.92 1.42
C GLU A 246 -5.38 14.43 1.67
N ILE A 247 -4.73 15.18 0.76
CA ILE A 247 -4.63 16.63 0.83
C ILE A 247 -6.03 17.27 0.85
N LYS A 248 -6.92 16.81 -0.03
CA LYS A 248 -8.32 17.27 -0.06
C LYS A 248 -9.06 16.96 1.23
N LEU A 249 -8.92 15.74 1.76
CA LEU A 249 -9.55 15.31 3.00
C LEU A 249 -9.04 16.12 4.20
N ALA A 250 -7.72 16.29 4.32
CA ALA A 250 -7.07 17.10 5.36
C ALA A 250 -7.55 18.56 5.35
N GLY A 251 -7.74 19.13 4.16
CA GLY A 251 -8.28 20.48 4.02
C GLY A 251 -9.77 20.61 4.37
N ALA A 252 -10.55 19.55 4.17
CA ALA A 252 -11.99 19.55 4.40
C ALA A 252 -12.40 19.17 5.84
N VAL A 253 -11.54 18.47 6.58
CA VAL A 253 -11.83 17.99 7.94
C VAL A 253 -10.77 18.52 8.90
N THR A 254 -11.07 19.65 9.54
CA THR A 254 -10.17 20.29 10.51
C THR A 254 -10.06 19.49 11.81
N GLY A 255 -8.87 19.48 12.42
CA GLY A 255 -8.64 18.81 13.71
C GLY A 255 -8.06 17.40 13.60
N ILE A 256 -7.70 16.96 12.40
CA ILE A 256 -6.86 15.79 12.17
C ILE A 256 -5.39 16.20 12.36
N ASP A 257 -4.65 15.46 13.20
CA ASP A 257 -3.23 15.71 13.41
C ASP A 257 -2.38 14.97 12.37
N VAL A 258 -2.70 13.69 12.12
CA VAL A 258 -1.94 12.80 11.25
C VAL A 258 -2.86 12.00 10.34
N ILE A 259 -2.47 11.85 9.08
CA ILE A 259 -3.05 10.91 8.12
C ILE A 259 -1.98 9.91 7.71
N PHE A 260 -2.27 8.63 7.85
CA PHE A 260 -1.53 7.56 7.19
C PHE A 260 -2.39 6.98 6.07
N SER A 261 -1.86 7.01 4.85
CA SER A 261 -2.59 6.60 3.65
C SER A 261 -2.06 5.29 3.07
N GLY A 262 -2.93 4.59 2.36
CA GLY A 262 -2.64 3.49 1.43
C GLY A 262 -3.38 3.66 0.10
N HIS A 263 -3.31 2.65 -0.76
CA HIS A 263 -3.89 2.47 -2.10
C HIS A 263 -3.00 2.91 -3.28
N ALA A 264 -2.29 4.04 -3.11
CA ALA A 264 -1.59 4.68 -4.22
C ALA A 264 -0.09 4.36 -4.29
N ASP A 265 0.46 3.75 -3.23
CA ASP A 265 1.89 3.46 -3.05
C ASP A 265 2.81 4.68 -3.29
N SER A 266 2.29 5.89 -3.04
CA SER A 266 2.97 7.15 -3.38
C SER A 266 4.16 7.53 -2.49
N GLY A 267 4.73 6.60 -1.73
CA GLY A 267 5.79 6.77 -0.71
C GLY A 267 6.26 8.20 -0.39
N THR A 268 5.96 8.68 0.80
CA THR A 268 6.35 10.02 1.29
C THR A 268 7.59 9.93 2.17
N GLU A 269 8.77 10.18 1.60
CA GLU A 269 10.06 10.15 2.32
C GLU A 269 10.13 11.10 3.53
N SER A 270 9.28 12.13 3.57
CA SER A 270 9.08 13.00 4.73
C SER A 270 7.61 13.42 4.82
N PRO A 271 7.11 13.83 6.01
CA PRO A 271 5.71 14.22 6.16
C PRO A 271 5.35 15.40 5.26
N TYR A 272 4.28 15.24 4.48
CA TYR A 272 3.64 16.40 3.86
C TYR A 272 2.84 17.15 4.92
N VAL A 273 3.08 18.47 5.06
CA VAL A 273 2.35 19.31 6.01
C VAL A 273 1.28 20.09 5.27
N HIS A 274 0.01 19.77 5.54
CA HIS A 274 -1.09 20.48 4.90
C HIS A 274 -1.06 21.98 5.25
N PRO A 275 -1.05 22.89 4.25
CA PRO A 275 -0.68 24.30 4.46
C PRO A 275 -1.68 25.08 5.33
N THR A 276 -2.94 24.64 5.39
CA THR A 276 -4.00 25.34 6.12
C THR A 276 -4.28 24.73 7.49
N THR A 277 -4.18 23.41 7.61
CA THR A 277 -4.59 22.69 8.82
C THR A 277 -3.42 22.20 9.67
N GLY A 278 -2.21 22.15 9.10
CA GLY A 278 -1.04 21.58 9.77
C GLY A 278 -1.05 20.06 9.86
N THR A 279 -2.05 19.39 9.28
CA THR A 279 -2.16 17.92 9.28
C THR A 279 -0.95 17.32 8.57
N LEU A 280 -0.30 16.36 9.23
CA LEU A 280 0.81 15.59 8.67
C LEU A 280 0.25 14.43 7.85
N ILE A 281 0.75 14.24 6.63
CA ILE A 281 0.28 13.18 5.73
C ILE A 281 1.48 12.32 5.32
N MET A 282 1.36 11.01 5.49
CA MET A 282 2.38 10.07 5.05
C MET A 282 1.80 8.79 4.45
N GLN A 283 2.59 8.12 3.60
CA GLN A 283 2.30 6.85 2.95
C GLN A 283 3.63 6.13 2.67
N THR A 284 3.65 4.80 2.64
CA THR A 284 4.79 3.98 2.21
C THR A 284 4.64 3.55 0.74
N TYR A 285 5.67 2.93 0.16
CA TYR A 285 5.63 2.33 -1.19
C TYR A 285 4.95 0.94 -1.23
N GLY A 286 4.26 0.53 -0.16
CA GLY A 286 3.63 -0.79 -0.10
C GLY A 286 4.62 -1.95 0.10
N GLN A 287 4.08 -3.16 0.05
CA GLN A 287 4.77 -4.46 0.08
C GLN A 287 5.74 -4.68 1.27
N GLY A 288 5.64 -3.84 2.30
CA GLY A 288 6.53 -3.85 3.47
C GLY A 288 8.00 -3.55 3.16
N THR A 289 8.32 -2.97 2.01
CA THR A 289 9.71 -2.60 1.64
C THR A 289 10.22 -1.40 2.46
N ARG A 290 9.29 -0.61 2.99
CA ARG A 290 9.50 0.50 3.92
C ARG A 290 8.62 0.33 5.16
N LEU A 291 9.15 0.71 6.31
CA LEU A 291 8.38 1.00 7.51
C LEU A 291 8.26 2.51 7.67
N GLY A 292 7.04 3.01 7.70
CA GLY A 292 6.78 4.40 8.03
C GLY A 292 7.14 4.70 9.48
N PHE A 293 7.89 5.77 9.72
CA PHE A 293 8.27 6.24 11.04
C PHE A 293 7.92 7.72 11.18
N LEU A 294 7.12 8.07 12.19
CA LEU A 294 6.80 9.45 12.55
C LEU A 294 6.92 9.64 14.07
N GLN A 295 7.95 10.36 14.51
CA GLN A 295 8.10 10.76 15.89
C GLN A 295 7.55 12.18 16.09
N LEU A 296 6.74 12.35 17.13
CA LEU A 296 6.06 13.59 17.48
C LEU A 296 6.48 14.05 18.88
N GLN A 297 6.70 15.35 19.04
CA GLN A 297 6.78 15.99 20.34
C GLN A 297 5.46 16.69 20.64
N LEU A 298 4.80 16.25 21.72
CA LEU A 298 3.49 16.74 22.14
C LEU A 298 3.62 17.70 23.31
N ALA A 299 3.12 18.93 23.15
CA ALA A 299 2.95 19.83 24.28
C ALA A 299 1.69 19.43 25.06
N GLU A 300 1.83 19.19 26.37
CA GLU A 300 0.67 18.91 27.22
C GLU A 300 -0.27 20.13 27.27
N THR A 301 -1.52 19.93 26.87
CA THR A 301 -2.59 20.90 27.08
C THR A 301 -3.72 20.27 27.89
N LYS A 302 -4.62 21.09 28.44
CA LYS A 302 -5.73 20.60 29.27
C LYS A 302 -6.80 19.78 28.52
N LYS A 303 -6.71 19.63 27.20
CA LYS A 303 -7.74 18.96 26.38
C LYS A 303 -7.17 18.01 25.32
N HIS A 304 -6.42 18.55 24.37
CA HIS A 304 -5.91 17.87 23.20
C HIS A 304 -4.49 18.38 22.96
N SER A 305 -3.53 17.47 22.79
CA SER A 305 -2.13 17.87 22.71
C SER A 305 -1.85 18.64 21.43
N GLN A 306 -0.87 19.54 21.48
CA GLN A 306 -0.39 20.22 20.28
C GLN A 306 0.90 19.55 19.83
N VAL A 307 0.98 19.16 18.56
CA VAL A 307 2.25 18.75 17.93
C VAL A 307 3.12 20.00 17.79
N ILE A 308 4.26 20.02 18.49
CA ILE A 308 5.20 21.17 18.48
C ILE A 308 6.47 20.88 17.67
N ALA A 309 6.79 19.60 17.44
CA ALA A 309 7.83 19.17 16.53
C ALA A 309 7.50 17.77 16.00
N HIS A 310 8.00 17.46 14.81
CA HIS A 310 7.89 16.14 14.21
C HIS A 310 9.15 15.80 13.41
N GLU A 311 9.51 14.51 13.40
CA GLU A 311 10.49 13.93 12.50
C GLU A 311 9.85 12.70 11.85
N GLY A 312 9.77 12.68 10.53
CA GLY A 312 9.20 11.55 9.80
C GLY A 312 10.11 11.10 8.66
N LYS A 313 10.13 9.79 8.44
CA LYS A 313 10.94 9.13 7.40
C LYS A 313 10.34 7.78 7.02
N LEU A 314 10.72 7.27 5.85
CA LEU A 314 10.50 5.88 5.48
C LEU A 314 11.79 5.09 5.74
N ILE A 315 11.73 4.09 6.63
CA ILE A 315 12.88 3.26 6.96
C ILE A 315 12.90 2.06 6.02
N PRO A 316 13.97 1.86 5.21
CA PRO A 316 14.08 0.67 4.38
C PRO A 316 14.19 -0.59 5.23
N VAL A 317 13.36 -1.58 4.92
CA VAL A 317 13.42 -2.91 5.53
C VAL A 317 14.47 -3.72 4.78
N VAL A 318 15.75 -3.45 5.04
CA VAL A 318 16.86 -4.16 4.40
C VAL A 318 16.95 -5.57 4.99
N SER A 319 16.37 -6.55 4.32
CA SER A 319 16.20 -7.92 4.84
C SER A 319 17.53 -8.62 5.12
N ASN A 320 18.59 -8.21 4.42
CA ASN A 320 19.95 -8.71 4.64
C ASN A 320 20.52 -8.33 6.02
N ASP A 321 20.16 -7.16 6.52
CA ASP A 321 20.72 -6.59 7.75
C ASP A 321 19.85 -6.88 8.98
N LEU A 322 18.61 -7.32 8.74
CA LEU A 322 17.63 -7.65 9.77
C LEU A 322 17.48 -9.16 9.85
N PRO A 323 17.71 -9.81 11.00
CA PRO A 323 17.36 -11.23 11.12
C PRO A 323 15.83 -11.40 11.04
N PRO A 324 15.32 -12.51 10.48
CA PRO A 324 13.88 -12.76 10.46
C PRO A 324 13.36 -13.01 11.88
N HIS A 325 12.27 -12.34 12.26
CA HIS A 325 11.65 -12.53 13.57
C HIS A 325 11.22 -14.00 13.74
N PRO A 326 11.67 -14.70 14.80
CA PRO A 326 11.58 -16.16 14.87
C PRO A 326 10.14 -16.68 14.92
N VAL A 327 9.23 -16.00 15.62
CA VAL A 327 7.82 -16.42 15.72
C VAL A 327 7.08 -16.22 14.39
N VAL A 328 7.23 -15.06 13.76
CA VAL A 328 6.64 -14.74 12.45
C VAL A 328 7.14 -15.73 11.39
N ALA A 329 8.46 -15.94 11.31
CA ALA A 329 9.06 -16.90 10.38
C ALA A 329 8.55 -18.33 10.60
N GLN A 330 8.45 -18.78 11.86
CA GLN A 330 7.92 -20.10 12.20
C GLN A 330 6.46 -20.26 11.78
N LYS A 331 5.61 -19.26 12.05
CA LYS A 331 4.19 -19.28 11.66
C LYS A 331 4.04 -19.33 10.14
N LEU A 332 4.78 -18.48 9.41
CA LEU A 332 4.76 -18.47 7.95
C LEU A 332 5.20 -19.82 7.37
N ALA A 333 6.30 -20.39 7.88
CA ALA A 333 6.76 -21.72 7.47
C ALA A 333 5.70 -22.81 7.71
N LYS A 334 5.00 -22.76 8.85
CA LYS A 334 3.89 -23.68 9.15
C LYS A 334 2.74 -23.55 8.16
N TYR A 335 2.40 -22.34 7.71
CA TYR A 335 1.38 -22.15 6.68
C TYR A 335 1.84 -22.62 5.30
N LYS A 336 3.06 -22.29 4.89
CA LYS A 336 3.65 -22.80 3.65
C LYS A 336 3.69 -24.33 3.60
N ALA A 337 3.95 -24.99 4.73
CA ALA A 337 3.95 -26.45 4.85
C ALA A 337 2.55 -27.09 4.73
N GLN A 338 1.46 -26.34 4.93
CA GLN A 338 0.09 -26.83 4.70
C GLN A 338 -0.28 -26.92 3.23
N PHE A 339 0.44 -26.18 2.37
CA PHE A 339 0.21 -26.11 0.93
C PHE A 339 1.51 -26.44 0.17
N PRO A 340 2.06 -27.66 0.33
CA PRO A 340 3.33 -28.04 -0.29
C PRO A 340 3.28 -27.97 -1.82
N GLU A 341 2.09 -28.04 -2.44
CA GLU A 341 1.94 -27.87 -3.88
C GLU A 341 2.42 -26.50 -4.38
N LEU A 342 2.36 -25.46 -3.54
CA LEU A 342 2.81 -24.11 -3.91
C LEU A 342 4.33 -24.02 -4.09
N GLN A 343 5.08 -24.99 -3.55
CA GLN A 343 6.53 -25.08 -3.68
C GLN A 343 6.97 -25.91 -4.89
N GLU A 344 6.03 -26.44 -5.70
CA GLU A 344 6.36 -27.13 -6.95
C GLU A 344 7.10 -26.17 -7.89
N ILE A 345 8.33 -26.52 -8.29
CA ILE A 345 9.06 -25.79 -9.33
C ILE A 345 8.45 -26.14 -10.69
N LEU A 346 7.88 -25.14 -11.35
CA LEU A 346 7.25 -25.32 -12.65
C LEU A 346 8.28 -25.24 -13.79
N CYS A 347 9.21 -24.28 -13.70
CA CYS A 347 10.25 -24.09 -14.69
C CYS A 347 11.46 -23.37 -14.10
N PHE A 348 12.52 -23.26 -14.90
CA PHE A 348 13.70 -22.45 -14.61
C PHE A 348 13.73 -21.23 -15.55
N SER A 349 14.01 -20.04 -15.03
CA SER A 349 14.23 -18.83 -15.83
C SER A 349 15.70 -18.42 -15.77
N GLU A 350 16.32 -18.18 -16.92
CA GLU A 350 17.73 -17.73 -16.97
C GLU A 350 17.90 -16.28 -16.48
N GLU A 351 16.83 -15.49 -16.54
CA GLU A 351 16.79 -14.06 -16.21
C GLU A 351 15.52 -13.75 -15.39
N ARG A 352 15.50 -12.61 -14.69
CA ARG A 352 14.28 -12.06 -14.08
C ARG A 352 13.24 -11.78 -15.17
N VAL A 353 11.99 -12.14 -14.93
CA VAL A 353 10.88 -11.78 -15.83
C VAL A 353 10.12 -10.61 -15.20
N SER A 354 10.43 -9.39 -15.62
CA SER A 354 9.89 -8.19 -14.96
C SER A 354 8.52 -7.76 -15.47
N ARG A 355 7.73 -7.16 -14.58
CA ARG A 355 6.55 -6.33 -14.90
C ARG A 355 6.93 -4.86 -14.91
N LEU A 356 6.36 -4.10 -15.84
CA LEU A 356 6.48 -2.64 -15.92
C LEU A 356 5.09 -2.06 -16.13
N TYR A 357 4.80 -0.93 -15.48
CA TYR A 357 3.42 -0.44 -15.43
C TYR A 357 3.04 0.38 -16.66
N ASN A 358 3.87 1.36 -17.05
CA ASN A 358 3.62 2.28 -18.17
C ASN A 358 4.46 1.96 -19.41
N GLU A 359 5.06 0.77 -19.47
CA GLU A 359 5.96 0.34 -20.54
C GLU A 359 5.71 -1.14 -20.92
N GLU A 360 6.27 -1.56 -22.06
CA GLU A 360 6.31 -2.97 -22.45
C GLU A 360 7.21 -3.77 -21.50
N SER A 361 6.67 -4.85 -20.94
CA SER A 361 7.33 -5.68 -19.94
C SER A 361 7.51 -7.12 -20.39
N ASP A 362 8.48 -7.81 -19.79
CA ASP A 362 8.80 -9.20 -20.13
C ASP A 362 7.66 -10.14 -19.71
N LEU A 363 7.14 -9.94 -18.49
CA LEU A 363 6.04 -10.74 -17.96
C LEU A 363 4.74 -10.47 -18.70
N GLY A 364 4.47 -9.20 -19.01
CA GLY A 364 3.31 -8.80 -19.81
C GLY A 364 3.28 -9.43 -21.18
N ASN A 365 4.42 -9.43 -21.88
CA ASN A 365 4.57 -10.09 -23.16
C ASN A 365 4.38 -11.61 -23.06
N LEU A 366 4.99 -12.24 -22.06
CA LEU A 366 4.84 -13.67 -21.82
C LEU A 366 3.38 -14.06 -21.58
N TYR A 367 2.66 -13.32 -20.75
CA TYR A 367 1.27 -13.65 -20.41
C TYR A 367 0.31 -13.33 -21.55
N ALA A 368 0.55 -12.24 -22.30
CA ALA A 368 -0.18 -11.95 -23.53
C ALA A 368 0.03 -13.04 -24.60
N ASP A 369 1.23 -13.64 -24.70
CA ASP A 369 1.50 -14.77 -25.59
C ASP A 369 0.78 -16.03 -25.15
N ILE A 370 0.85 -16.36 -23.85
CA ILE A 370 0.22 -17.57 -23.29
C ILE A 370 -1.30 -17.52 -23.48
N ILE A 371 -1.94 -16.40 -23.14
CA ILE A 371 -3.40 -16.27 -23.24
C ILE A 371 -3.90 -16.32 -24.70
N ARG A 372 -3.12 -15.73 -25.61
CA ARG A 372 -3.39 -15.78 -27.06
C ARG A 372 -3.24 -17.17 -27.62
N ALA A 373 -2.17 -17.87 -27.25
CA ALA A 373 -1.89 -19.23 -27.71
C ALA A 373 -2.93 -20.24 -27.19
N GLU A 374 -3.42 -20.06 -25.96
CA GLU A 374 -4.42 -20.95 -25.36
C GLU A 374 -5.69 -21.06 -26.19
N VAL A 375 -6.04 -19.99 -26.90
CA VAL A 375 -7.30 -19.87 -27.63
C VAL A 375 -7.11 -19.77 -29.14
N SER A 376 -5.86 -19.81 -29.60
CA SER A 376 -5.48 -19.61 -31.00
C SER A 376 -6.03 -18.29 -31.56
N ALA A 377 -5.97 -17.22 -30.77
CA ALA A 377 -6.36 -15.87 -31.18
C ALA A 377 -5.25 -15.20 -32.01
N GLU A 378 -5.64 -14.18 -32.78
CA GLU A 378 -4.69 -13.35 -33.53
C GLU A 378 -3.98 -12.35 -32.62
N ILE A 379 -4.70 -11.82 -31.62
CA ILE A 379 -4.23 -10.77 -30.71
C ILE A 379 -4.43 -11.20 -29.26
N GLY A 380 -3.46 -10.91 -28.40
CA GLY A 380 -3.57 -11.05 -26.95
C GLY A 380 -3.42 -9.71 -26.24
N PHE A 381 -4.27 -9.44 -25.26
CA PHE A 381 -4.15 -8.29 -24.35
C PHE A 381 -4.04 -8.75 -22.90
N MET A 382 -3.08 -8.18 -22.18
CA MET A 382 -2.92 -8.36 -20.74
C MET A 382 -2.79 -6.99 -20.06
N PRO A 383 -3.64 -6.65 -19.08
CA PRO A 383 -3.54 -5.37 -18.37
C PRO A 383 -2.37 -5.38 -17.38
N SER A 384 -1.57 -4.31 -17.36
CA SER A 384 -0.43 -4.19 -16.43
C SER A 384 -0.85 -4.26 -14.96
N GLY A 385 -2.02 -3.70 -14.61
CA GLY A 385 -2.55 -3.75 -13.24
C GLY A 385 -2.82 -5.17 -12.73
N ALA A 386 -2.98 -6.16 -13.62
CA ALA A 386 -3.18 -7.55 -13.23
C ALA A 386 -1.87 -8.32 -12.97
N LEU A 387 -0.71 -7.75 -13.30
CA LEU A 387 0.60 -8.34 -13.04
C LEU A 387 1.07 -7.89 -11.66
N ARG A 388 1.11 -8.78 -10.69
CA ARG A 388 1.28 -8.41 -9.26
C ARG A 388 2.65 -8.73 -8.66
N LYS A 389 3.46 -9.51 -9.38
CA LYS A 389 4.80 -9.93 -8.97
C LYS A 389 5.64 -10.29 -10.20
N ASP A 390 6.94 -10.03 -10.13
CA ASP A 390 7.88 -10.58 -11.11
C ASP A 390 8.05 -12.09 -10.94
N LEU A 391 8.53 -12.77 -11.99
CA LEU A 391 9.08 -14.12 -11.82
C LEU A 391 10.59 -14.04 -11.58
N PRO A 392 11.12 -14.82 -10.62
CA PRO A 392 12.53 -14.75 -10.26
C PRO A 392 13.43 -15.29 -11.38
N GLN A 393 14.69 -14.87 -11.34
CA GLN A 393 15.76 -15.64 -11.99
C GLN A 393 16.00 -16.93 -11.19
N GLY A 394 16.15 -18.05 -11.89
CA GLY A 394 16.33 -19.37 -11.28
C GLY A 394 15.04 -20.20 -11.27
N ASP A 395 14.85 -20.99 -10.23
CA ASP A 395 13.67 -21.83 -10.07
C ASP A 395 12.40 -20.97 -9.89
N VAL A 396 11.38 -21.24 -10.69
CA VAL A 396 10.09 -20.54 -10.65
C VAL A 396 9.04 -21.46 -10.01
N PRO A 397 8.69 -21.26 -8.73
CA PRO A 397 7.68 -22.06 -8.05
C PRO A 397 6.26 -21.68 -8.47
N LEU A 398 5.31 -22.60 -8.27
CA LEU A 398 3.88 -22.36 -8.50
C LEU A 398 3.36 -21.15 -7.71
N MET A 399 3.87 -20.93 -6.49
CA MET A 399 3.54 -19.76 -5.66
C MET A 399 3.81 -18.46 -6.40
N ASP A 400 4.99 -18.30 -7.00
CA ASP A 400 5.36 -17.07 -7.70
C ASP A 400 4.53 -16.86 -8.96
N VAL A 401 4.18 -17.94 -9.68
CA VAL A 401 3.29 -17.86 -10.83
C VAL A 401 1.88 -17.41 -10.42
N ILE A 402 1.33 -17.96 -9.33
CA ILE A 402 0.03 -17.52 -8.83
C ILE A 402 0.11 -16.09 -8.29
N ASP A 403 1.15 -15.73 -7.54
CA ASP A 403 1.31 -14.37 -7.00
C ASP A 403 1.56 -13.34 -8.12
N SER A 404 2.15 -13.72 -9.24
CA SER A 404 2.31 -12.83 -10.39
C SER A 404 0.98 -12.53 -11.11
N PHE A 405 -0.03 -13.41 -10.97
CA PHE A 405 -1.41 -13.21 -11.44
C PHE A 405 -2.40 -13.83 -10.43
N PRO A 406 -2.69 -13.15 -9.29
CA PRO A 406 -3.37 -13.77 -8.15
C PRO A 406 -4.89 -13.88 -8.32
N PHE A 407 -5.42 -13.33 -9.40
CA PHE A 407 -6.84 -13.27 -9.69
C PHE A 407 -7.40 -14.64 -10.15
N THR A 408 -8.70 -14.85 -9.95
CA THR A 408 -9.41 -16.04 -10.47
C THR A 408 -9.96 -15.84 -11.88
N ASP A 409 -9.47 -14.83 -12.61
CA ASP A 409 -9.96 -14.50 -13.94
C ASP A 409 -9.93 -15.69 -14.90
N LEU A 410 -10.99 -15.77 -15.69
CA LEU A 410 -11.11 -16.72 -16.78
C LEU A 410 -10.45 -16.17 -18.03
N VAL A 411 -10.04 -17.07 -18.93
CA VAL A 411 -9.62 -16.71 -20.27
C VAL A 411 -10.85 -16.34 -21.10
N ALA A 412 -10.88 -15.13 -21.64
CA ALA A 412 -11.92 -14.64 -22.55
C ALA A 412 -11.45 -14.68 -24.02
N GLU A 413 -12.40 -14.92 -24.92
CA GLU A 413 -12.24 -14.64 -26.36
C GLU A 413 -13.32 -13.70 -26.85
N LEU A 414 -12.92 -12.84 -27.78
CA LEU A 414 -13.75 -11.83 -28.39
C LEU A 414 -13.47 -11.78 -29.89
N GLU A 415 -14.49 -11.46 -30.68
CA GLU A 415 -14.31 -10.87 -32.01
C GLU A 415 -14.41 -9.36 -31.89
N MET A 416 -13.35 -8.68 -32.34
CA MET A 416 -13.25 -7.22 -32.32
C MET A 416 -12.95 -6.65 -33.69
N THR A 417 -13.55 -5.51 -34.03
CA THR A 417 -13.15 -4.77 -35.23
C THR A 417 -11.80 -4.09 -35.02
N GLY A 418 -11.08 -3.80 -36.11
CA GLY A 418 -9.86 -2.99 -36.04
C GLY A 418 -10.09 -1.62 -35.39
N GLU A 419 -11.25 -1.00 -35.60
CA GLU A 419 -11.63 0.24 -34.92
C GLU A 419 -11.71 0.07 -33.39
N GLN A 420 -12.29 -1.03 -32.91
CA GLN A 420 -12.36 -1.32 -31.48
C GLN A 420 -10.97 -1.58 -30.89
N ILE A 421 -10.10 -2.29 -31.63
CA ILE A 421 -8.71 -2.52 -31.24
C ILE A 421 -7.95 -1.21 -31.12
N LEU A 422 -8.08 -0.32 -32.11
CA LEU A 422 -7.47 1.01 -32.08
C LEU A 422 -7.95 1.82 -30.87
N ALA A 423 -9.25 1.81 -30.58
CA ALA A 423 -9.81 2.51 -29.41
C ALA A 423 -9.26 1.97 -28.08
N VAL A 424 -9.08 0.65 -27.95
CA VAL A 424 -8.44 0.03 -26.77
C VAL A 424 -6.98 0.46 -26.63
N LEU A 425 -6.23 0.51 -27.74
CA LEU A 425 -4.83 0.96 -27.73
C LEU A 425 -4.69 2.45 -27.39
N GLU A 426 -5.56 3.30 -27.93
CA GLU A 426 -5.61 4.73 -27.56
C GLU A 426 -5.92 4.92 -26.07
N GLN A 427 -6.83 4.13 -25.52
CA GLN A 427 -7.12 4.15 -24.09
C GLN A 427 -5.92 3.69 -23.27
N SER A 428 -5.24 2.61 -23.67
CA SER A 428 -4.01 2.12 -23.03
C SER A 428 -2.97 3.23 -22.91
N LEU A 429 -2.81 4.03 -23.96
CA LEU A 429 -1.87 5.14 -24.02
C LEU A 429 -2.31 6.38 -23.22
N THR A 430 -3.46 6.35 -22.53
CA THR A 430 -3.78 7.34 -21.50
C THR A 430 -2.93 7.15 -20.25
N LEU A 431 -2.41 5.94 -20.02
CA LEU A 431 -1.63 5.52 -18.84
C LEU A 431 -2.37 5.62 -17.50
N GLU A 432 -3.68 5.84 -17.53
CA GLU A 432 -4.49 5.93 -16.31
C GLU A 432 -4.48 4.60 -15.53
N ARG A 433 -4.52 3.47 -16.25
CA ARG A 433 -4.49 2.10 -15.70
C ARG A 433 -3.30 1.27 -16.20
N GLY A 434 -2.19 1.96 -16.49
CA GLY A 434 -1.00 1.34 -17.07
C GLY A 434 -1.13 1.08 -18.58
N MET A 435 -0.02 0.72 -19.19
CA MET A 435 0.08 0.38 -20.60
C MET A 435 -0.33 -1.08 -20.83
N LEU A 436 -1.33 -1.35 -21.67
CA LEU A 436 -1.70 -2.71 -22.05
C LEU A 436 -0.52 -3.44 -22.70
N GLN A 437 -0.28 -4.64 -22.20
CA GLN A 437 0.70 -5.56 -22.74
C GLN A 437 0.05 -6.34 -23.89
N VAL A 438 0.79 -6.54 -24.98
CA VAL A 438 0.21 -7.01 -26.25
C VAL A 438 0.92 -8.25 -26.81
N SER A 439 0.19 -9.08 -27.53
CA SER A 439 0.72 -10.18 -28.36
C SER A 439 0.05 -10.18 -29.74
N GLY A 440 0.81 -10.57 -30.77
CA GLY A 440 0.34 -10.53 -32.17
C GLY A 440 0.29 -9.13 -32.79
N LEU A 441 0.71 -8.11 -32.03
CA LEU A 441 0.68 -6.71 -32.43
C LEU A 441 2.09 -6.10 -32.52
N ARG A 442 2.25 -5.15 -33.42
CA ARG A 442 3.29 -4.10 -33.36
C ARG A 442 2.58 -2.75 -33.39
N VAL A 443 2.81 -1.91 -32.38
CA VAL A 443 2.12 -0.63 -32.19
C VAL A 443 3.16 0.48 -32.12
N GLY A 444 3.11 1.42 -33.05
CA GLY A 444 3.82 2.68 -32.96
C GLY A 444 3.00 3.69 -32.17
N TYR A 445 3.59 4.41 -31.22
CA TYR A 445 2.87 5.44 -30.44
C TYR A 445 3.70 6.68 -30.12
N ASP A 446 3.05 7.81 -29.86
CA ASP A 446 3.66 9.07 -29.43
C ASP A 446 2.85 9.66 -28.26
N LEU A 447 3.42 9.62 -27.05
CA LEU A 447 2.76 10.12 -25.83
C LEU A 447 2.68 11.65 -25.76
N SER A 448 3.47 12.38 -26.56
CA SER A 448 3.42 13.84 -26.64
C SER A 448 2.16 14.34 -27.36
N ARG A 449 1.51 13.48 -28.16
CA ARG A 449 0.28 13.81 -28.86
C ARG A 449 -0.92 13.86 -27.91
N PRO A 450 -1.99 14.61 -28.28
CA PRO A 450 -3.22 14.64 -27.51
C PRO A 450 -3.79 13.23 -27.30
N VAL A 451 -4.32 12.98 -26.11
CA VAL A 451 -5.04 11.73 -25.77
C VAL A 451 -6.07 11.41 -26.85
N GLY A 452 -6.13 10.14 -27.28
CA GLY A 452 -6.98 9.67 -28.38
C GLY A 452 -6.39 9.85 -29.77
N ASN A 453 -5.17 10.39 -29.89
CA ASN A 453 -4.39 10.47 -31.13
C ASN A 453 -2.93 10.07 -30.90
N ARG A 454 -2.68 9.16 -29.96
CA ARG A 454 -1.34 8.72 -29.57
C ARG A 454 -0.88 7.50 -30.35
N VAL A 455 -1.78 6.72 -30.94
CA VAL A 455 -1.42 5.59 -31.81
C VAL A 455 -1.04 6.10 -33.19
N MET A 456 0.17 5.75 -33.63
CA MET A 456 0.76 6.14 -34.92
C MET A 456 0.62 5.06 -35.98
N SER A 457 0.76 3.80 -35.58
CA SER A 457 0.66 2.64 -36.46
C SER A 457 0.26 1.41 -35.67
N VAL A 458 -0.49 0.50 -36.30
CA VAL A 458 -0.82 -0.81 -35.72
C VAL A 458 -0.71 -1.87 -36.80
N GLN A 459 0.05 -2.92 -36.51
CA GLN A 459 0.17 -4.10 -37.35
C GLN A 459 -0.27 -5.33 -36.57
N VAL A 460 -1.07 -6.18 -37.19
CA VAL A 460 -1.48 -7.50 -36.68
C VAL A 460 -0.75 -8.55 -37.51
N ASN A 461 0.12 -9.35 -36.87
CA ASN A 461 0.97 -10.34 -37.55
C ASN A 461 1.67 -9.76 -38.81
N GLU A 462 2.33 -8.61 -38.66
CA GLU A 462 3.07 -7.88 -39.72
C GLU A 462 2.22 -7.26 -40.84
N VAL A 463 0.89 -7.33 -40.74
CA VAL A 463 -0.03 -6.68 -41.69
C VAL A 463 -0.71 -5.50 -41.02
N ASP A 464 -0.79 -4.36 -41.71
CA ASP A 464 -1.46 -3.18 -41.19
C ASP A 464 -2.91 -3.48 -40.77
N LEU A 465 -3.29 -2.96 -39.60
CA LEU A 465 -4.62 -3.11 -39.04
C LEU A 465 -5.67 -2.53 -39.99
N LYS A 466 -6.71 -3.31 -40.29
CA LYS A 466 -7.86 -2.86 -41.09
C LYS A 466 -9.04 -2.57 -40.17
N LEU A 467 -9.51 -1.34 -40.17
CA LEU A 467 -10.50 -0.85 -39.19
C LEU A 467 -11.81 -1.65 -39.17
N GLU A 468 -12.30 -2.06 -40.34
CA GLU A 468 -13.57 -2.81 -40.47
C GLU A 468 -13.40 -4.33 -40.36
N GLN A 469 -12.17 -4.85 -40.39
CA GLN A 469 -11.91 -6.29 -40.28
C GLN A 469 -12.16 -6.76 -38.84
N LEU A 470 -12.77 -7.94 -38.70
CA LEU A 470 -12.87 -8.65 -37.43
C LEU A 470 -11.59 -9.45 -37.17
N TYR A 471 -11.14 -9.42 -35.92
CA TYR A 471 -9.99 -10.15 -35.42
C TYR A 471 -10.39 -10.97 -34.20
N ARG A 472 -9.80 -12.17 -34.05
CA ARG A 472 -9.93 -12.95 -32.81
C ARG A 472 -8.97 -12.39 -31.77
N VAL A 473 -9.53 -11.96 -30.63
CA VAL A 473 -8.81 -11.33 -29.53
C VAL A 473 -8.97 -12.15 -28.26
N SER A 474 -7.88 -12.40 -27.55
CA SER A 474 -7.88 -13.03 -26.23
C SER A 474 -7.51 -12.03 -25.14
N THR A 475 -8.16 -12.13 -23.99
CA THR A 475 -7.79 -11.37 -22.78
C THR A 475 -8.35 -12.07 -21.55
N VAL A 476 -8.23 -11.46 -20.37
CA VAL A 476 -8.81 -11.95 -19.12
C VAL A 476 -10.25 -11.44 -18.95
N GLU A 477 -11.08 -12.19 -18.23
CA GLU A 477 -12.52 -11.95 -18.12
C GLU A 477 -12.87 -10.55 -17.58
N ILE A 478 -12.14 -10.04 -16.58
CA ILE A 478 -12.35 -8.67 -16.09
C ILE A 478 -12.21 -7.61 -17.20
N MET A 479 -11.24 -7.75 -18.10
CA MET A 479 -11.06 -6.87 -19.25
C MET A 479 -12.20 -7.02 -20.25
N ALA A 480 -12.63 -8.26 -20.52
CA ALA A 480 -13.79 -8.54 -21.39
C ALA A 480 -15.10 -7.97 -20.82
N GLN A 481 -15.16 -7.68 -19.51
CA GLN A 481 -16.27 -7.00 -18.83
C GLN A 481 -16.04 -5.49 -18.70
N GLY A 482 -15.01 -4.92 -19.33
CA GLY A 482 -14.68 -3.51 -19.30
C GLY A 482 -14.09 -3.01 -17.97
N GLY A 483 -13.43 -3.90 -17.22
CA GLY A 483 -12.57 -3.53 -16.10
C GLY A 483 -11.44 -2.58 -16.52
N ASP A 484 -10.81 -1.93 -15.55
CA ASP A 484 -9.78 -0.90 -15.77
C ASP A 484 -10.18 0.18 -16.79
N LEU A 485 -11.48 0.52 -16.79
CA LEU A 485 -12.12 1.48 -17.69
C LEU A 485 -12.14 1.07 -19.17
N PHE A 486 -11.68 -0.13 -19.56
CA PHE A 486 -11.64 -0.61 -20.96
C PHE A 486 -13.01 -1.01 -21.50
N THR A 487 -13.98 -0.11 -21.41
CA THR A 487 -15.39 -0.32 -21.75
C THR A 487 -15.63 -0.71 -23.22
N THR A 488 -14.68 -0.44 -24.12
CA THR A 488 -14.75 -0.88 -25.52
C THR A 488 -14.87 -2.40 -25.65
N PHE A 489 -14.28 -3.19 -24.75
CA PHE A 489 -14.44 -4.64 -24.75
C PHE A 489 -15.89 -5.10 -24.58
N ARG A 490 -16.73 -4.33 -23.89
CA ARG A 490 -18.18 -4.65 -23.74
C ARG A 490 -18.95 -4.56 -25.05
N LYS A 491 -18.39 -3.91 -26.06
CA LYS A 491 -18.99 -3.76 -27.40
C LYS A 491 -18.57 -4.89 -28.35
N ALA A 492 -17.60 -5.71 -27.95
CA ALA A 492 -17.11 -6.83 -28.74
C ALA A 492 -18.07 -8.03 -28.66
N THR A 493 -18.03 -8.90 -29.66
CA THR A 493 -18.81 -10.14 -29.63
C THR A 493 -18.02 -11.19 -28.86
N ARG A 494 -18.61 -11.76 -27.80
CA ARG A 494 -18.00 -12.87 -27.05
C ARG A 494 -18.11 -14.17 -27.81
N ILE A 495 -17.02 -14.94 -27.83
CA ILE A 495 -17.05 -16.32 -28.30
C ILE A 495 -17.21 -17.22 -27.07
N GLU A 496 -18.31 -17.98 -27.04
CA GLU A 496 -18.58 -18.91 -25.95
C GLU A 496 -17.52 -20.01 -25.88
N ARG A 497 -17.01 -20.26 -24.68
CA ARG A 497 -16.06 -21.33 -24.39
C ARG A 497 -16.28 -21.88 -22.98
N PRO A 498 -15.75 -23.09 -22.68
CA PRO A 498 -15.65 -23.56 -21.31
C PRO A 498 -14.86 -22.58 -20.43
N ASP A 499 -15.27 -22.47 -19.17
CA ASP A 499 -14.54 -21.69 -18.17
C ASP A 499 -13.16 -22.30 -17.94
N ILE A 500 -12.12 -21.52 -18.23
CA ILE A 500 -10.72 -21.91 -17.99
C ILE A 500 -10.08 -20.77 -17.21
N ARG A 501 -9.56 -21.08 -16.02
CA ARG A 501 -8.84 -20.10 -15.21
C ARG A 501 -7.48 -19.80 -15.82
N PHE A 502 -7.14 -18.52 -15.96
CA PHE A 502 -5.88 -18.16 -16.58
C PHE A 502 -4.67 -18.63 -15.76
N SER A 503 -4.74 -18.60 -14.42
CA SER A 503 -3.69 -19.13 -13.55
C SER A 503 -3.40 -20.62 -13.75
N GLU A 504 -4.42 -21.43 -14.10
CA GLU A 504 -4.22 -22.85 -14.44
C GLU A 504 -3.52 -23.02 -15.80
N VAL A 505 -3.85 -22.16 -16.77
CA VAL A 505 -3.17 -22.09 -18.07
C VAL A 505 -1.70 -21.72 -17.87
N LEU A 506 -1.41 -20.67 -17.10
CA LEU A 506 -0.06 -20.25 -16.76
C LEU A 506 0.75 -21.40 -16.14
N ALA A 507 0.22 -22.03 -15.09
CA ALA A 507 0.88 -23.14 -14.42
C ALA A 507 1.16 -24.33 -15.37
N LYS A 508 0.19 -24.66 -16.23
CA LYS A 508 0.35 -25.71 -17.24
C LYS A 508 1.44 -25.36 -18.26
N ARG A 509 1.39 -24.17 -18.87
CA ARG A 509 2.32 -23.75 -19.92
C ARG A 509 3.74 -23.61 -19.43
N LEU A 510 3.94 -23.03 -18.26
CA LEU A 510 5.28 -22.90 -17.68
C LEU A 510 5.88 -24.28 -17.36
N ARG A 511 5.08 -25.22 -16.84
CA ARG A 511 5.50 -26.61 -16.64
C ARG A 511 5.90 -27.31 -17.94
N GLU A 512 5.19 -27.06 -19.04
CA GLU A 512 5.52 -27.60 -20.36
C GLU A 512 6.84 -27.04 -20.92
N MET A 513 7.14 -25.76 -20.68
CA MET A 513 8.36 -25.11 -21.17
C MET A 513 9.64 -25.66 -20.54
N ARG A 514 9.60 -26.04 -19.24
CA ARG A 514 10.74 -26.45 -18.40
C ARG A 514 11.79 -25.35 -18.18
N THR A 515 12.25 -24.72 -19.25
CA THR A 515 13.08 -23.51 -19.24
C THR A 515 12.29 -22.39 -19.90
N LEU A 516 12.08 -21.31 -19.16
CA LEU A 516 11.27 -20.17 -19.59
C LEU A 516 11.99 -19.42 -20.72
N VAL A 517 11.28 -19.19 -21.82
CA VAL A 517 11.76 -18.37 -22.93
C VAL A 517 11.07 -17.02 -22.84
N ILE A 518 11.83 -15.99 -22.43
CA ILE A 518 11.30 -14.64 -22.30
C ILE A 518 11.07 -14.06 -23.71
N PRO A 519 9.85 -13.64 -24.06
CA PRO A 519 9.62 -13.02 -25.36
C PRO A 519 10.34 -11.67 -25.45
N LYS A 520 11.00 -11.41 -26.58
CA LYS A 520 11.66 -10.11 -26.81
C LYS A 520 10.64 -8.98 -26.80
N ARG A 521 11.02 -7.87 -26.17
CA ARG A 521 10.32 -6.58 -26.28
C ARG A 521 10.43 -6.00 -27.69
N GLY A 522 9.67 -4.94 -27.97
CA GLY A 522 9.60 -4.26 -29.25
C GLY A 522 8.27 -4.48 -29.98
N ARG A 523 7.20 -4.75 -29.23
CA ARG A 523 5.81 -4.77 -29.69
C ARG A 523 5.16 -3.40 -29.53
N LEU A 524 5.59 -2.61 -28.55
CA LEU A 524 5.14 -1.24 -28.32
C LEU A 524 6.33 -0.30 -28.55
N LEU A 525 6.24 0.54 -29.56
CA LEU A 525 7.37 1.31 -30.09
C LEU A 525 7.09 2.81 -29.94
N PRO A 526 7.74 3.51 -29.00
CA PRO A 526 7.63 4.96 -28.92
C PRO A 526 8.25 5.58 -30.17
N TYR A 527 7.53 6.54 -30.76
CA TYR A 527 8.04 7.44 -31.78
C TYR A 527 8.84 8.53 -31.05
N SER A 528 10.11 8.61 -31.39
CA SER A 528 11.05 9.62 -30.90
C SER A 528 10.88 10.95 -31.61
#